data_AF-A0A2A4PYW9-F1
#
_entry.id   AF-A0A2A4PYW9-F1
#
_cell.length_a   1.000
_cell.length_b   1.000
_cell.length_c   1.000
_cell.angle_alpha   90.00
_cell.angle_beta   90.00
_cell.angle_gamma   90.00
#
_symmetry.space_group_name_H-M   'P 1'
#
loop_
_entity.id
_entity.type
_entity.pdbx_description
1 polymer ?
#
loop_
_entity_poly.entity_id
_entity_poly.type
_entity_poly.pdbx_seq_one_letter_code
_entity_poly.pdbx_strand_id
1 'polypeptide(L)'
;MRFLICISIIILATTCEFSYAQPSKSYKKQMKQKAKADKPAEDMIANQVESAKVLKKFKDKLTKLDQERGDAEASGDPVAVDKVELKIRLVKGEMFRVRDKIEKKMIKHYQKINDKQTRKRMKKNKKKSGRLNAGKKPSLWKRLFKK
;
A
#
# COMPACT_ATOMS: atom_id res chain seq x y z
N MET A 1 -46.97 14.71 -44.74
CA MET A 1 -45.59 14.65 -45.27
C MET A 1 -44.65 15.70 -44.66
N ARG A 2 -45.05 16.98 -44.48
CA ARG A 2 -44.17 18.03 -43.92
C ARG A 2 -43.89 17.90 -42.41
N PHE A 3 -44.81 17.35 -41.61
CA PHE A 3 -44.64 17.17 -40.16
C PHE A 3 -43.60 16.10 -39.76
N LEU A 4 -43.42 15.05 -40.56
CA LEU A 4 -42.45 13.97 -40.27
C LEU A 4 -41.00 14.41 -40.50
N ILE A 5 -40.79 15.38 -41.38
CA ILE A 5 -39.47 15.96 -41.65
C ILE A 5 -39.02 16.85 -40.48
N CYS A 6 -39.93 17.60 -39.85
CA CYS A 6 -39.58 18.44 -38.71
C CYS A 6 -39.21 17.63 -37.46
N ILE A 7 -39.88 16.51 -37.20
CA ILE A 7 -39.59 15.65 -36.03
C ILE A 7 -38.21 14.97 -36.18
N SER A 8 -37.85 14.55 -37.40
CA SER A 8 -36.54 13.94 -37.66
C SER A 8 -35.39 14.95 -37.53
N ILE A 9 -35.60 16.23 -37.87
CA ILE A 9 -34.60 17.28 -37.67
C ILE A 9 -34.39 17.60 -36.18
N ILE A 10 -35.44 17.56 -35.35
CA ILE A 10 -35.34 17.81 -33.90
C ILE A 10 -34.59 16.68 -33.18
N ILE A 11 -34.80 15.41 -33.59
CA ILE A 11 -34.08 14.25 -33.05
C ILE A 11 -32.60 14.28 -33.48
N LEU A 12 -32.29 14.76 -34.69
CA LEU A 12 -30.92 14.92 -35.16
C LEU A 12 -30.17 16.06 -34.43
N ALA A 13 -30.86 17.16 -34.10
CA ALA A 13 -30.27 18.29 -33.38
C ALA A 13 -29.96 17.97 -31.92
N THR A 14 -30.82 17.18 -31.26
CA THR A 14 -30.66 16.82 -29.83
C THR A 14 -29.58 15.78 -29.56
N THR A 15 -29.16 15.00 -30.56
CA THR A 15 -28.13 13.96 -30.41
C THR A 15 -26.71 14.46 -30.69
N CYS A 16 -26.54 15.64 -31.31
CA CYS A 16 -25.23 16.17 -31.71
C CYS A 16 -24.44 16.89 -30.59
N GLU A 17 -25.03 17.17 -29.43
CA GLU A 17 -24.36 17.96 -28.38
C GLU A 17 -23.70 17.15 -27.25
N PHE A 18 -23.79 15.81 -27.26
CA PHE A 18 -22.96 14.97 -26.38
C PHE A 18 -21.53 14.81 -26.93
N SER A 19 -20.90 15.94 -27.23
CA SER A 19 -19.44 16.00 -27.34
C SER A 19 -18.87 15.72 -25.96
N TYR A 20 -18.56 14.45 -25.68
CA TYR A 20 -17.71 14.05 -24.55
C TYR A 20 -16.39 14.80 -24.69
N ALA A 21 -16.32 15.98 -24.06
CA ALA A 21 -15.14 16.81 -24.06
C ALA A 21 -13.97 15.97 -23.55
N GLN A 22 -13.06 15.60 -24.45
CA GLN A 22 -11.92 14.80 -24.04
C GLN A 22 -11.12 15.58 -23.00
N PRO A 23 -10.82 14.98 -21.84
CA PRO A 23 -10.11 15.70 -20.79
C PRO A 23 -8.77 16.19 -21.32
N SER A 24 -8.43 17.43 -20.95
CA SER A 24 -7.22 18.09 -21.43
C SER A 24 -5.97 17.25 -21.18
N LYS A 25 -4.95 17.37 -22.04
CA LYS A 25 -3.66 16.67 -21.86
C LYS A 25 -3.05 16.93 -20.48
N SER A 26 -3.24 18.13 -19.94
CA SER A 26 -2.84 18.53 -18.58
C SER A 26 -3.58 17.72 -17.51
N TYR A 27 -4.92 17.63 -17.60
CA TYR A 27 -5.74 16.86 -16.67
C TYR A 27 -5.37 15.37 -16.68
N LYS A 28 -5.21 14.76 -17.87
CA LYS A 28 -4.76 13.37 -18.00
C LYS A 28 -3.39 13.14 -17.33
N LYS A 29 -2.48 14.12 -17.41
CA LYS A 29 -1.16 14.06 -16.77
C LYS A 29 -1.27 14.20 -15.24
N GLN A 30 -2.12 15.08 -14.74
CA GLN A 30 -2.37 15.26 -13.31
C GLN A 30 -3.01 14.02 -12.69
N MET A 31 -4.00 13.42 -13.35
CA MET A 31 -4.63 12.17 -12.89
C MET A 31 -3.64 11.00 -12.86
N LYS A 32 -2.78 10.87 -13.88
CA LYS A 32 -1.69 9.87 -13.86
C LYS A 32 -0.68 10.10 -12.73
N GLN A 33 -0.42 11.36 -12.35
CA GLN A 33 0.47 11.68 -11.22
C GLN A 33 -0.21 11.37 -9.88
N LYS A 34 -1.49 11.70 -9.73
CA LYS A 34 -2.30 11.40 -8.55
C LYS A 34 -2.41 9.89 -8.34
N ALA A 35 -2.75 9.13 -9.38
CA ALA A 35 -2.76 7.66 -9.34
C ALA A 35 -1.41 7.04 -8.96
N LYS A 36 -0.28 7.63 -9.39
CA LYS A 36 1.07 7.18 -8.97
C LYS A 36 1.40 7.54 -7.52
N ALA A 37 0.76 8.56 -6.96
CA ALA A 37 0.92 8.96 -5.57
C ALA A 37 0.07 8.11 -4.63
N ASP A 38 -1.12 7.69 -5.08
CA ASP A 38 -2.09 6.94 -4.28
C ASP A 38 -1.78 5.43 -4.23
N LYS A 39 -1.26 4.86 -5.32
CA LYS A 39 -0.82 3.45 -5.40
C LYS A 39 -0.04 2.91 -4.19
N PRO A 40 1.03 3.57 -3.69
CA PRO A 40 1.76 3.06 -2.54
C PRO A 40 0.95 3.02 -1.24
N ALA A 41 -0.10 3.86 -1.10
CA ALA A 41 -1.01 3.80 0.04
C ALA A 41 -2.01 2.64 -0.13
N GLU A 42 -2.57 2.48 -1.32
CA GLU A 42 -3.44 1.35 -1.67
C GLU A 42 -2.74 0.00 -1.48
N ASP A 43 -1.51 -0.13 -1.97
CA ASP A 43 -0.68 -1.33 -1.80
C ASP A 43 -0.45 -1.64 -0.31
N MET A 44 -0.26 -0.62 0.53
CA MET A 44 -0.05 -0.80 1.97
C MET A 44 -1.33 -1.27 2.67
N ILE A 45 -2.49 -0.68 2.31
CA ILE A 45 -3.79 -1.07 2.86
C ILE A 45 -4.13 -2.51 2.44
N ALA A 46 -3.94 -2.86 1.17
CA ALA A 46 -4.17 -4.22 0.67
C ALA A 46 -3.32 -5.26 1.44
N ASN A 47 -2.02 -4.98 1.62
CA ASN A 47 -1.12 -5.85 2.39
C ASN A 47 -1.54 -6.00 3.86
N GLN A 48 -2.04 -4.92 4.49
CA GLN A 48 -2.55 -4.99 5.87
C GLN A 48 -3.81 -5.84 5.97
N VAL A 49 -4.74 -5.69 5.02
CA VAL A 49 -5.99 -6.48 4.97
C VAL A 49 -5.69 -7.97 4.78
N GLU A 50 -4.79 -8.32 3.86
CA GLU A 50 -4.36 -9.71 3.66
C GLU A 50 -3.70 -10.29 4.92
N SER A 51 -2.81 -9.51 5.53
CA SER A 51 -2.13 -9.90 6.78
C SER A 51 -3.13 -10.14 7.92
N ALA A 52 -4.14 -9.26 8.06
CA ALA A 52 -5.20 -9.40 9.04
C ALA A 52 -6.06 -10.66 8.79
N LYS A 53 -6.39 -10.97 7.53
CA LYS A 53 -7.11 -12.20 7.18
C LYS A 53 -6.33 -13.45 7.56
N VAL A 54 -5.02 -13.47 7.32
CA VAL A 54 -4.16 -14.61 7.69
C VAL A 54 -4.14 -14.79 9.21
N LEU A 55 -3.91 -13.70 9.97
CA LEU A 55 -3.90 -13.76 11.43
C LEU A 55 -5.26 -14.14 12.02
N LYS A 56 -6.36 -13.71 11.39
CA LYS A 56 -7.72 -14.11 11.80
C LYS A 56 -7.91 -15.63 11.75
N LYS A 57 -7.43 -16.31 10.68
CA LYS A 57 -7.51 -17.78 10.58
C LYS A 57 -6.82 -18.49 11.75
N PHE A 58 -5.70 -17.97 12.23
CA PHE A 58 -5.02 -18.53 13.41
C PHE A 58 -5.82 -18.28 14.68
N LYS A 59 -6.40 -17.09 14.85
CA LYS A 59 -7.29 -16.80 15.98
C LYS A 59 -8.50 -17.74 16.01
N ASP A 60 -9.18 -17.90 14.87
CA ASP A 60 -10.34 -18.78 14.74
C ASP A 60 -9.99 -20.25 15.03
N LYS A 61 -8.78 -20.70 14.66
CA LYS A 61 -8.27 -22.03 15.02
C LYS A 61 -8.00 -22.14 16.52
N LEU A 62 -7.39 -21.12 17.13
CA LEU A 62 -7.11 -21.12 18.57
C LEU A 62 -8.40 -21.13 19.39
N THR A 63 -9.42 -20.35 19.01
CA THR A 63 -10.70 -20.35 19.71
C THR A 63 -11.39 -21.70 19.66
N LYS A 64 -11.27 -22.44 18.55
CA LYS A 64 -11.81 -23.81 18.46
C LYS A 64 -11.04 -24.79 19.35
N LEU A 65 -9.72 -24.70 19.35
CA LEU A 65 -8.89 -25.55 20.22
C LEU A 65 -9.10 -25.23 21.71
N ASP A 66 -9.34 -23.97 22.06
CA ASP A 66 -9.66 -23.57 23.44
C ASP A 66 -11.02 -24.15 23.88
N GLN A 67 -12.01 -24.24 22.97
CA GLN A 67 -13.27 -24.94 23.22
C GLN A 67 -13.06 -26.45 23.39
N GLU A 68 -12.34 -27.08 22.46
CA GLU A 68 -11.99 -28.52 22.55
C GLU A 68 -11.26 -28.84 23.85
N ARG A 69 -10.40 -27.92 24.34
CA ARG A 69 -9.72 -28.06 25.62
C ARG A 69 -10.72 -28.02 26.78
N GLY A 70 -11.65 -27.05 26.79
CA GLY A 70 -12.68 -26.94 27.81
C GLY A 70 -13.58 -28.19 27.87
N ASP A 71 -13.93 -28.75 26.70
CA ASP A 71 -14.72 -29.99 26.61
C ASP A 71 -13.92 -31.20 27.14
N ALA A 72 -12.62 -31.28 26.86
CA ALA A 72 -11.73 -32.33 27.38
C ALA A 72 -11.46 -32.20 28.88
N GLU A 73 -11.38 -30.96 29.41
CA GLU A 73 -11.29 -30.71 30.84
C GLU A 73 -12.59 -31.12 31.55
N ALA A 74 -13.75 -30.84 30.93
CA ALA A 74 -15.05 -31.25 31.44
C ALA A 74 -15.27 -32.78 31.41
N SER A 75 -14.68 -33.48 30.45
CA SER A 75 -14.72 -34.95 30.39
C SER A 75 -13.76 -35.63 31.37
N GLY A 76 -12.82 -34.88 31.96
CA GLY A 76 -11.86 -35.39 32.94
C GLY A 76 -10.77 -36.29 32.34
N ASP A 77 -10.53 -36.26 31.03
CA ASP A 77 -9.45 -37.01 30.37
C ASP A 77 -8.17 -36.15 30.27
N PRO A 78 -7.18 -36.33 31.16
CA PRO A 78 -5.96 -35.53 31.16
C PRO A 78 -5.11 -35.72 29.90
N VAL A 79 -5.18 -36.89 29.26
CA VAL A 79 -4.40 -37.17 28.04
C VAL A 79 -4.98 -36.42 26.85
N ALA A 80 -6.30 -36.27 26.79
CA ALA A 80 -6.96 -35.46 25.78
C ALA A 80 -6.62 -33.96 25.96
N VAL A 81 -6.63 -33.46 27.18
CA VAL A 81 -6.25 -32.07 27.51
C VAL A 81 -4.81 -31.78 27.05
N ASP A 82 -3.85 -32.63 27.39
CA ASP A 82 -2.44 -32.45 27.01
C ASP A 82 -2.25 -32.43 25.48
N LYS A 83 -2.97 -33.29 24.75
CA LYS A 83 -2.93 -33.32 23.28
C LYS A 83 -3.45 -32.02 22.68
N VAL A 84 -4.55 -31.47 23.21
CA VAL A 84 -5.11 -30.20 22.74
C VAL A 84 -4.19 -29.04 23.10
N GLU A 85 -3.61 -29.03 24.29
CA GLU A 85 -2.66 -28.01 24.71
C GLU A 85 -1.39 -27.98 23.83
N LEU A 86 -0.88 -29.15 23.46
CA LEU A 86 0.23 -29.25 22.52
C LEU A 86 -0.13 -28.68 21.14
N LYS A 87 -1.33 -28.97 20.63
CA LYS A 87 -1.83 -28.36 19.38
C LYS A 87 -1.94 -26.84 19.50
N ILE A 88 -2.47 -26.32 20.61
CA ILE A 88 -2.54 -24.87 20.88
C ILE A 88 -1.15 -24.25 20.81
N ARG A 89 -0.15 -24.88 21.45
CA ARG A 89 1.24 -24.41 21.46
C ARG A 89 1.83 -24.36 20.05
N LEU A 90 1.61 -25.38 19.24
CA LEU A 90 2.08 -25.42 17.85
C LEU A 90 1.43 -24.32 17.01
N VAL A 91 0.10 -24.16 17.09
CA VAL A 91 -0.64 -23.12 16.35
C VAL A 91 -0.19 -21.71 16.77
N LYS A 92 0.03 -21.48 18.07
CA LYS A 92 0.60 -20.21 18.57
C LYS A 92 1.99 -19.97 17.99
N GLY A 93 2.87 -20.98 18.00
CA GLY A 93 4.21 -20.90 17.43
C GLY A 93 4.21 -20.56 15.93
N GLU A 94 3.34 -21.18 15.15
CA GLU A 94 3.16 -20.85 13.73
C GLU A 94 2.64 -19.42 13.53
N MET A 95 1.64 -19.01 14.31
CA MET A 95 1.10 -17.66 14.28
C MET A 95 2.20 -16.62 14.54
N PHE A 96 3.08 -16.84 15.52
CA PHE A 96 4.21 -15.95 15.79
C PHE A 96 5.18 -15.87 14.61
N ARG A 97 5.53 -17.00 13.99
CA ARG A 97 6.41 -17.01 12.80
C ARG A 97 5.80 -16.25 11.62
N VAL A 98 4.50 -16.40 11.40
CA VAL A 98 3.78 -15.69 10.33
C VAL A 98 3.69 -14.20 10.64
N ARG A 99 3.40 -13.83 11.89
CA ARG A 99 3.37 -12.44 12.34
C ARG A 99 4.73 -11.76 12.16
N ASP A 100 5.83 -12.38 12.54
CA ASP A 100 7.18 -11.85 12.34
C ASP A 100 7.48 -11.61 10.85
N LYS A 101 7.08 -12.54 9.97
CA LYS A 101 7.21 -12.34 8.51
C LYS A 101 6.40 -11.15 8.01
N ILE A 102 5.19 -10.93 8.54
CA ILE A 102 4.34 -9.78 8.20
C ILE A 102 5.01 -8.48 8.67
N GLU A 103 5.45 -8.42 9.92
CA GLU A 103 6.11 -7.25 10.52
C GLU A 103 7.38 -6.87 9.73
N LYS A 104 8.23 -7.85 9.40
CA LYS A 104 9.41 -7.64 8.55
C LYS A 104 9.07 -7.07 7.18
N LYS A 105 8.00 -7.56 6.53
CA LYS A 105 7.54 -7.03 5.24
C LYS A 105 7.06 -5.57 5.38
N MET A 106 6.30 -5.26 6.42
CA MET A 106 5.82 -3.90 6.70
C MET A 106 6.99 -2.94 6.95
N ILE A 107 7.93 -3.29 7.82
CA ILE A 107 9.13 -2.48 8.10
C ILE A 107 9.89 -2.19 6.81
N LYS A 108 10.14 -3.22 5.99
CA LYS A 108 10.85 -3.06 4.70
C LYS A 108 10.10 -2.12 3.75
N HIS A 109 8.77 -2.16 3.74
CA HIS A 109 7.96 -1.24 2.93
C HIS A 109 8.07 0.21 3.41
N TYR A 110 7.95 0.44 4.73
CA TYR A 110 8.12 1.76 5.33
C TYR A 110 9.52 2.34 5.09
N GLN A 111 10.57 1.53 5.27
CA GLN A 111 11.94 1.92 4.97
C GLN A 111 12.10 2.36 3.52
N LYS A 112 11.58 1.58 2.56
CA LYS A 112 11.61 1.96 1.13
C LYS A 112 10.93 3.30 0.84
N ILE A 113 9.81 3.60 1.50
CA ILE A 113 9.12 4.88 1.35
C ILE A 113 9.99 6.01 1.93
N ASN A 114 10.52 5.81 3.13
CA ASN A 114 11.34 6.81 3.80
C ASN A 114 12.63 7.11 3.02
N ASP A 115 13.34 6.09 2.54
CA ASP A 115 14.56 6.22 1.73
C ASP A 115 14.30 7.01 0.45
N LYS A 116 13.16 6.76 -0.21
CA LYS A 116 12.73 7.54 -1.38
C LYS A 116 12.53 9.02 -1.03
N GLN A 117 11.88 9.32 0.10
CA GLN A 117 11.69 10.69 0.55
C GLN A 117 13.02 11.37 0.91
N THR A 118 13.87 10.68 1.67
CA THR A 118 15.21 11.16 2.06
C THR A 118 16.07 11.45 0.83
N ARG A 119 16.10 10.55 -0.16
CA ARG A 119 16.82 10.76 -1.42
C ARG A 119 16.32 11.99 -2.19
N LYS A 120 14.99 12.21 -2.22
CA LYS A 120 14.40 13.43 -2.82
C LYS A 120 14.86 14.69 -2.08
N ARG A 121 14.83 14.70 -0.74
CA ARG A 121 15.29 15.83 0.10
C ARG A 121 16.78 16.10 -0.12
N MET A 122 17.63 15.08 -0.08
CA MET A 122 19.06 15.20 -0.35
C MET A 122 19.35 15.78 -1.74
N LYS A 123 18.64 15.30 -2.78
CA LYS A 123 18.81 15.83 -4.14
C LYS A 123 18.42 17.31 -4.24
N LYS A 124 17.35 17.73 -3.57
CA LYS A 124 16.95 19.15 -3.48
C LYS A 124 18.01 19.98 -2.74
N ASN A 125 18.50 19.49 -1.60
CA ASN A 125 19.52 20.18 -0.81
C ASN A 125 20.84 20.32 -1.57
N LYS A 126 21.29 19.27 -2.27
CA LYS A 126 22.48 19.32 -3.13
C LYS A 126 22.35 20.36 -4.24
N LYS A 127 21.19 20.43 -4.90
CA LYS A 127 20.91 21.47 -5.91
C LYS A 127 20.92 22.88 -5.31
N LYS A 128 20.29 23.08 -4.15
CA LYS A 128 20.26 24.37 -3.44
C LYS A 128 21.68 24.82 -3.04
N SER A 129 22.45 23.91 -2.45
CA SER A 129 23.85 24.15 -2.09
C SER A 129 24.71 24.49 -3.32
N GLY A 130 24.53 23.75 -4.41
CA GLY A 130 25.20 24.04 -5.69
C GLY A 130 24.88 25.43 -6.21
N ARG A 131 23.61 25.86 -6.18
CA ARG A 131 23.19 27.20 -6.61
C ARG A 131 23.79 28.31 -5.74
N LEU A 132 23.81 28.13 -4.42
CA LEU A 132 24.39 29.11 -3.48
C LEU A 132 25.92 29.23 -3.60
N ASN A 133 26.57 28.16 -4.05
CA ASN A 133 28.03 28.11 -4.21
C ASN A 133 28.49 28.33 -5.66
N ALA A 134 27.58 28.48 -6.62
CA ALA A 134 27.90 28.61 -8.05
C ALA A 134 28.70 29.87 -8.39
N GLY A 135 28.63 30.92 -7.55
CA GLY A 135 29.41 32.15 -7.70
C GLY A 135 30.53 32.33 -6.66
N LYS A 136 30.72 31.37 -5.74
CA LYS A 136 31.76 31.48 -4.69
C LYS A 136 33.08 30.93 -5.20
N LYS A 137 34.20 31.63 -4.92
CA LYS A 137 35.54 31.12 -5.21
C LYS A 137 35.70 29.71 -4.59
N PRO A 138 36.25 28.73 -5.33
CA PRO A 138 36.46 27.39 -4.79
C PRO A 138 37.33 27.44 -3.53
N SER A 139 37.06 26.56 -2.56
CA SER A 139 37.85 26.49 -1.32
C SER A 139 39.33 26.27 -1.62
N LEU A 140 40.21 26.76 -0.74
CA LEU A 140 41.67 26.62 -0.88
C LEU A 140 42.09 25.16 -1.09
N TRP A 141 41.48 24.22 -0.37
CA TRP A 141 41.66 22.78 -0.58
C TRP A 141 41.27 22.32 -1.99
N LYS A 142 40.16 22.82 -2.53
CA LYS A 142 39.72 22.46 -3.89
C LYS A 142 40.58 23.11 -4.98
N ARG A 143 41.36 24.15 -4.65
CA ARG A 143 42.36 24.77 -5.52
C ARG A 143 43.71 24.05 -5.45
N LEU A 144 44.12 23.61 -4.26
CA LEU A 144 45.40 22.92 -4.03
C LEU A 144 45.38 21.45 -4.49
N PHE A 145 44.22 20.79 -4.44
CA PHE A 145 44.09 19.36 -4.77
C PHE A 145 43.32 19.07 -6.07
N LYS A 146 42.97 20.10 -6.85
CA LYS A 146 42.58 19.91 -8.25
C LYS A 146 43.85 19.98 -9.11
N LYS A 147 44.39 18.82 -9.48
CA LYS A 147 45.15 18.67 -10.73
C LYS A 147 44.18 18.66 -11.90
#